data_AF-G0HKF0-F1
#
_entry.id   AF-G0HKF0-F1
#
_cell.length_a   1.000
_cell.length_b   1.000
_cell.length_c   1.000
_cell.angle_alpha   90.00
_cell.angle_beta   90.00
_cell.angle_gamma   90.00
#
_symmetry.space_group_name_H-M   'P 1'
#
loop_
_entity.id
_entity.type
_entity.pdbx_description
1 polymer ?
#
loop_
_entity_poly.entity_id
_entity_poly.type
_entity_poly.pdbx_seq_one_letter_code
_entity_poly.pdbx_strand_id
1 'polypeptide(L)'
;MFQLYPEMLPSSVRIDIISRLSDDSPWKKDGFPFVIGDCTRIFLRFEIVTIQKELARVNVSVTFVNATLEGNYLEIIPNLTIWKVLDLNLTTMTYFDNGTPIGKATLFINPSDPPRPGKVLFRLEGLSREINVSVGNVTYSAYGNSTVLTYYRPFRPPHIGITTRRFYFSEAGKNWSISGGGREEYTYDFLTGVMIAGTFSHSTELMALGVFGIDSMDRRIRGKSEDGVWPDGIKLYDTNIAFPDEGDSSPPDNPWRYYLYSGILALMASLLVRWWNNGHR
;
A
#
# COMPACT_ATOMS: atom_id res chain seq x y z
N MET A 1 4.05 -13.17 10.13
CA MET A 1 3.72 -12.43 11.37
C MET A 1 2.96 -11.15 11.03
N PHE A 2 2.02 -10.75 11.88
CA PHE A 2 1.31 -9.47 11.84
C PHE A 2 1.07 -8.91 13.25
N GLN A 3 0.81 -7.61 13.33
CA GLN A 3 0.52 -6.89 14.57
C GLN A 3 -0.76 -6.07 14.38
N LEU A 4 -1.78 -6.36 15.18
CA LEU A 4 -3.07 -5.67 15.14
C LEU A 4 -3.17 -4.72 16.33
N TYR A 5 -3.70 -3.52 16.11
CA TYR A 5 -3.98 -2.56 17.16
C TYR A 5 -5.47 -2.58 17.50
N PRO A 6 -5.89 -3.25 18.60
CA PRO A 6 -7.30 -3.54 18.85
C PRO A 6 -8.20 -2.32 18.89
N GLU A 7 -7.70 -1.18 19.36
CA GLU A 7 -8.50 0.06 19.45
C GLU A 7 -8.86 0.67 18.10
N MET A 8 -8.10 0.35 17.04
CA MET A 8 -8.37 0.81 15.67
C MET A 8 -9.11 -0.23 14.81
N LEU A 9 -9.29 -1.45 15.32
CA LEU A 9 -10.00 -2.51 14.60
C LEU A 9 -11.51 -2.20 14.51
N PRO A 10 -12.18 -2.55 13.40
CA PRO A 10 -13.63 -2.57 13.35
C PRO A 10 -14.21 -3.39 14.51
N SER A 11 -15.26 -2.89 15.16
CA SER A 11 -15.73 -3.44 16.45
C SER A 11 -16.09 -4.93 16.38
N SER A 12 -16.67 -5.40 15.28
CA SER A 12 -16.97 -6.82 15.07
C SER A 12 -15.71 -7.69 15.04
N VAL A 13 -14.68 -7.23 14.33
CA VAL A 13 -13.39 -7.93 14.23
C VAL A 13 -12.67 -7.90 15.58
N ARG A 14 -12.69 -6.77 16.28
CA ARG A 14 -12.12 -6.63 17.62
C ARG A 14 -12.74 -7.64 18.60
N ILE A 15 -14.06 -7.75 18.63
CA ILE A 15 -14.78 -8.67 19.53
C ILE A 15 -14.41 -10.12 19.22
N ASP A 16 -14.40 -10.52 17.94
CA ASP A 16 -14.02 -11.88 17.55
C ASP A 16 -12.57 -12.19 17.96
N ILE A 17 -11.61 -11.30 17.65
CA ILE A 17 -10.20 -11.50 18.02
C ILE A 17 -10.04 -11.64 19.53
N ILE A 18 -10.60 -10.71 20.32
CA ILE A 18 -10.46 -10.73 21.78
C ILE A 18 -11.05 -12.01 22.39
N SER A 19 -12.14 -12.52 21.82
CA SER A 19 -12.79 -13.75 22.31
C SER A 19 -11.91 -15.01 22.14
N ARG A 20 -10.94 -14.98 21.23
CA ARG A 20 -10.02 -16.10 20.91
C ARG A 20 -8.69 -16.05 21.66
N LEU A 21 -8.40 -14.92 22.32
CA LEU A 21 -7.16 -14.74 23.05
C LEU A 21 -7.19 -15.56 24.35
N SER A 22 -6.15 -16.33 24.61
CA SER A 22 -5.90 -16.93 25.92
C SER A 22 -5.47 -15.85 26.92
N ASP A 23 -5.60 -16.14 28.22
CA ASP A 23 -5.15 -15.24 29.29
C ASP A 23 -3.63 -15.07 29.32
N ASP A 24 -2.90 -15.99 28.68
CA ASP A 24 -1.44 -15.90 28.49
C ASP A 24 -1.01 -15.01 27.32
N SER A 25 -1.96 -14.51 26.51
CA SER A 25 -1.62 -13.58 25.43
C SER A 25 -0.93 -12.32 25.99
N PRO A 26 0.16 -11.81 25.35
CA PRO A 26 0.87 -10.63 25.82
C PRO A 26 -0.03 -9.39 25.96
N TRP A 27 -1.06 -9.30 25.12
CA TRP A 27 -2.06 -8.24 25.20
C TRP A 27 -2.83 -8.27 26.53
N LYS A 28 -3.32 -9.44 26.98
CA LYS A 28 -4.04 -9.59 28.26
C LYS A 28 -3.10 -9.58 29.47
N LYS A 29 -2.00 -10.33 29.40
CA LYS A 29 -1.10 -10.61 30.52
C LYS A 29 -0.18 -9.43 30.86
N ASP A 30 0.44 -8.86 29.83
CA ASP A 30 1.49 -7.85 30.00
C ASP A 30 0.99 -6.44 29.68
N GLY A 31 -0.22 -6.32 29.13
CA GLY A 31 -0.78 -5.05 28.65
C GLY A 31 -0.06 -4.54 27.41
N PHE A 32 0.47 -5.45 26.58
CA PHE A 32 1.10 -5.11 25.31
C PHE A 32 0.05 -4.46 24.37
N PRO A 33 0.37 -3.36 23.65
CA PRO A 33 -0.65 -2.58 22.94
C PRO A 33 -1.20 -3.28 21.69
N PHE A 34 -0.54 -4.32 21.20
CA PHE A 34 -0.92 -5.01 19.97
C PHE A 34 -1.29 -6.48 20.23
N VAL A 35 -2.17 -7.02 19.39
CA VAL A 35 -2.34 -8.47 19.26
C VAL A 35 -1.39 -8.95 18.18
N ILE A 36 -0.48 -9.85 18.54
CA ILE A 36 0.49 -10.44 17.62
C ILE A 36 -0.09 -11.74 17.07
N GLY A 37 0.12 -12.00 15.79
CA GLY A 37 -0.22 -13.28 15.19
C GLY A 37 0.73 -13.68 14.07
N ASP A 38 0.57 -14.91 13.61
CA ASP A 38 1.24 -15.41 12.43
C ASP A 38 0.24 -15.95 11.41
N CYS A 39 0.67 -16.09 10.16
CA CYS A 39 -0.19 -16.54 9.08
C CYS A 39 0.64 -17.14 7.96
N THR A 40 0.01 -17.98 7.14
CA THR A 40 0.67 -18.59 5.99
C THR A 40 0.75 -17.67 4.78
N ARG A 41 -0.26 -16.80 4.58
CA ARG A 41 -0.35 -15.86 3.46
C ARG A 41 -1.08 -14.59 3.88
N ILE A 42 -0.72 -13.49 3.23
CA ILE A 42 -1.35 -12.19 3.39
C ILE A 42 -1.85 -11.76 2.02
N PHE A 43 -3.12 -11.40 1.93
CA PHE A 43 -3.70 -10.80 0.73
C PHE A 43 -4.21 -9.41 1.07
N LEU A 44 -3.68 -8.40 0.39
CA LEU A 44 -4.20 -7.06 0.44
C LEU A 44 -5.05 -6.83 -0.82
N ARG A 45 -6.28 -6.38 -0.62
CA ARG A 45 -7.23 -6.09 -1.69
C ARG A 45 -7.71 -4.66 -1.55
N PHE A 46 -7.87 -4.03 -2.70
CA PHE A 46 -8.45 -2.72 -2.87
C PHE A 46 -9.57 -2.83 -3.91
N GLU A 47 -10.71 -2.22 -3.63
CA GLU A 47 -11.86 -2.22 -4.53
C GLU A 47 -12.47 -0.82 -4.57
N ILE A 48 -12.56 -0.24 -5.77
CA ILE A 48 -13.27 1.01 -5.98
C ILE A 48 -14.77 0.71 -5.97
N VAL A 49 -15.45 1.16 -4.91
CA VAL A 49 -16.89 0.97 -4.74
C VAL A 49 -17.65 1.98 -5.60
N THR A 50 -17.25 3.24 -5.56
CA THR A 50 -17.85 4.33 -6.34
C THR A 50 -16.85 5.44 -6.60
N ILE A 51 -17.05 6.20 -7.68
CA ILE A 51 -16.32 7.44 -7.95
C ILE A 51 -17.34 8.56 -8.16
N GLN A 52 -17.17 9.67 -7.44
CA GLN A 52 -17.98 10.87 -7.58
C GLN A 52 -17.07 12.10 -7.62
N LYS A 53 -16.98 12.72 -8.80
CA LYS A 53 -16.07 13.85 -9.07
C LYS A 53 -14.62 13.47 -8.70
N GLU A 54 -14.05 14.13 -7.69
CA GLU A 54 -12.67 13.94 -7.23
C GLU A 54 -12.56 12.99 -6.03
N LEU A 55 -13.65 12.30 -5.65
CA LEU A 55 -13.69 11.42 -4.50
C LEU A 55 -14.05 10.00 -4.92
N ALA A 56 -13.22 9.04 -4.56
CA ALA A 56 -13.48 7.61 -4.73
C ALA A 56 -13.76 6.98 -3.37
N ARG A 57 -14.82 6.16 -3.27
CA ARG A 57 -15.02 5.29 -2.11
C ARG A 57 -14.32 3.98 -2.38
N VAL A 58 -13.45 3.61 -1.47
CA VAL A 58 -12.53 2.50 -1.63
C VAL A 58 -12.76 1.52 -0.49
N ASN A 59 -13.07 0.27 -0.80
CA ASN A 59 -12.98 -0.80 0.17
C ASN A 59 -11.54 -1.34 0.19
N VAL A 60 -10.86 -1.16 1.31
CA VAL A 60 -9.55 -1.74 1.57
C VAL A 60 -9.74 -2.92 2.50
N SER A 61 -9.14 -4.06 2.18
CA SER A 61 -9.18 -5.24 3.04
C SER A 61 -7.86 -5.98 3.06
N VAL A 62 -7.49 -6.50 4.22
CA VAL A 62 -6.41 -7.48 4.37
C VAL A 62 -6.98 -8.80 4.86
N THR A 63 -6.51 -9.90 4.28
CA THR A 63 -6.84 -11.26 4.70
C THR A 63 -5.56 -12.00 5.09
N PHE A 64 -5.53 -12.47 6.34
CA PHE A 64 -4.51 -13.36 6.87
C PHE A 64 -5.02 -14.80 6.80
N VAL A 65 -4.37 -15.63 5.99
CA VAL A 65 -4.78 -17.03 5.76
C VAL A 65 -4.10 -17.96 6.75
N ASN A 66 -4.91 -18.81 7.39
CA ASN A 66 -4.51 -19.67 8.51
C ASN A 66 -3.79 -18.85 9.59
N ALA A 67 -4.49 -17.83 10.08
CA ALA A 67 -3.97 -16.96 11.10
C ALA A 67 -3.98 -17.66 12.47
N THR A 68 -2.94 -17.46 13.25
CA THR A 68 -2.85 -17.85 14.65
C THR A 68 -2.56 -16.61 15.48
N LEU A 69 -2.98 -16.61 16.74
CA LEU A 69 -2.76 -15.50 17.66
C LEU A 69 -1.78 -15.92 18.75
N GLU A 70 -0.87 -15.02 19.11
CA GLU A 70 0.08 -15.27 20.19
C GLU A 70 -0.64 -15.52 21.53
N GLY A 71 -0.21 -16.57 22.23
CA GLY A 71 -0.89 -17.10 23.41
C GLY A 71 -1.87 -18.23 23.09
N ASN A 72 -2.32 -18.40 21.84
CA ASN A 72 -3.21 -19.48 21.43
C ASN A 72 -2.89 -19.99 20.01
N TYR A 73 -1.68 -20.51 19.82
CA TYR A 73 -1.20 -20.96 18.51
C TYR A 73 -1.89 -22.22 17.97
N LEU A 74 -2.66 -22.94 18.80
CA LEU A 74 -3.41 -24.13 18.40
C LEU A 74 -4.72 -23.77 17.69
N GLU A 75 -5.25 -22.58 17.94
CA GLU A 75 -6.45 -22.09 17.29
C GLU A 75 -6.10 -21.42 15.96
N ILE A 76 -6.48 -22.08 14.87
CA ILE A 76 -6.28 -21.58 13.52
C ILE A 76 -7.56 -20.89 13.05
N ILE A 77 -7.44 -19.61 12.70
CA ILE A 77 -8.47 -18.83 12.03
C ILE A 77 -8.23 -18.98 10.52
N PRO A 78 -9.06 -19.72 9.76
CA PRO A 78 -8.75 -20.02 8.37
C PRO A 78 -8.59 -18.77 7.50
N ASN A 79 -9.44 -17.75 7.71
CA ASN A 79 -9.38 -16.47 7.03
C ASN A 79 -9.73 -15.34 8.01
N LEU A 80 -8.72 -14.69 8.58
CA LEU A 80 -8.93 -13.46 9.34
C LEU A 80 -8.94 -12.29 8.36
N THR A 81 -10.13 -11.75 8.06
CA THR A 81 -10.29 -10.62 7.13
C THR A 81 -10.68 -9.37 7.88
N ILE A 82 -9.91 -8.31 7.68
CA ILE A 82 -10.17 -6.98 8.22
C ILE A 82 -10.39 -6.06 7.02
N TRP A 83 -11.47 -5.30 7.03
CA TRP A 83 -11.82 -4.41 5.93
C TRP A 83 -12.44 -3.12 6.43
N LYS A 84 -12.32 -2.08 5.60
CA LYS A 84 -12.90 -0.76 5.85
C LYS A 84 -13.09 -0.03 4.54
N VAL A 85 -14.16 0.78 4.47
CA VAL A 85 -14.38 1.69 3.35
C VAL A 85 -13.79 3.05 3.71
N LEU A 86 -12.90 3.56 2.87
CA LEU A 86 -12.23 4.85 2.99
C LEU A 86 -12.63 5.75 1.83
N ASP A 87 -12.67 7.05 2.08
CA ASP A 87 -12.86 8.03 1.02
C ASP A 87 -11.48 8.51 0.53
N LEU A 88 -11.18 8.36 -0.75
CA LEU A 88 -9.93 8.78 -1.39
C LEU A 88 -10.17 10.03 -2.23
N ASN A 89 -9.50 11.13 -1.89
CA ASN A 89 -9.42 12.27 -2.79
C ASN A 89 -8.43 11.95 -3.92
N LEU A 90 -8.92 11.87 -5.16
CA LEU A 90 -8.17 11.50 -6.35
C LEU A 90 -7.19 12.59 -6.81
N THR A 91 -7.42 13.85 -6.43
CA THR A 91 -6.52 14.97 -6.76
C THR A 91 -5.31 14.97 -5.85
N THR A 92 -5.54 14.84 -4.54
CA THR A 92 -4.46 14.88 -3.55
C THR A 92 -3.89 13.51 -3.23
N MET A 93 -4.53 12.42 -3.66
CA MET A 93 -4.24 11.05 -3.25
C MET A 93 -4.20 10.89 -1.72
N THR A 94 -5.16 11.50 -1.03
CA THR A 94 -5.27 11.44 0.44
C THR A 94 -6.52 10.68 0.84
N TYR A 95 -6.37 9.71 1.73
CA TYR A 95 -7.50 9.02 2.36
C TYR A 95 -8.09 9.82 3.49
N PHE A 96 -9.40 9.67 3.63
CA PHE A 96 -10.22 10.18 4.70
C PHE A 96 -11.01 9.03 5.32
N ASP A 97 -11.06 9.02 6.63
CA ASP A 97 -11.92 8.15 7.42
C ASP A 97 -12.97 9.01 8.12
N ASN A 98 -14.24 8.86 7.75
CA ASN A 98 -15.35 9.66 8.26
C ASN A 98 -15.08 11.18 8.20
N GLY A 99 -14.49 11.65 7.10
CA GLY A 99 -14.14 13.06 6.88
C GLY A 99 -12.82 13.53 7.50
N THR A 100 -12.14 12.69 8.28
CA THR A 100 -10.83 13.01 8.88
C THR A 100 -9.70 12.52 7.97
N PRO A 101 -8.74 13.36 7.57
CA PRO A 101 -7.61 12.92 6.74
C PRO A 101 -6.66 12.02 7.53
N ILE A 102 -6.35 10.85 6.99
CA ILE A 102 -5.52 9.83 7.69
C ILE A 102 -4.14 9.60 7.04
N GLY A 103 -3.97 9.92 5.76
CA GLY A 103 -2.68 9.76 5.09
C GLY A 103 -2.77 9.74 3.57
N LYS A 104 -1.62 9.69 2.89
CA LYS A 104 -1.58 9.50 1.43
C LYS A 104 -1.87 8.04 1.10
N ALA A 105 -2.51 7.80 -0.04
CA ALA A 105 -2.58 6.46 -0.59
C ALA A 105 -1.17 5.94 -0.87
N THR A 106 -0.91 4.69 -0.48
CA THR A 106 0.37 4.03 -0.76
C THR A 106 0.21 3.01 -1.87
N LEU A 107 -0.99 2.48 -2.09
CA LEU A 107 -1.29 1.59 -3.22
C LEU A 107 -1.43 2.33 -4.56
N PHE A 108 -1.67 3.64 -4.52
CA PHE A 108 -1.87 4.48 -5.69
C PHE A 108 -1.11 5.79 -5.54
N ILE A 109 -0.55 6.26 -6.64
CA ILE A 109 0.01 7.60 -6.76
C ILE A 109 -0.57 8.29 -7.99
N ASN A 110 -0.52 9.62 -8.00
CA ASN A 110 -0.63 10.34 -9.25
C ASN A 110 0.74 10.26 -9.96
N PRO A 111 0.86 9.55 -11.10
CA PRO A 111 2.16 9.41 -11.77
C PRO A 111 2.69 10.73 -12.34
N SER A 112 1.82 11.71 -12.59
CA SER A 112 2.21 13.03 -13.11
C SER A 112 2.70 13.99 -12.01
N ASP A 113 2.33 13.76 -10.75
CA ASP A 113 2.81 14.52 -9.59
C ASP A 113 3.01 13.58 -8.39
N PRO A 114 4.03 12.69 -8.44
CA PRO A 114 4.28 11.77 -7.36
C PRO A 114 4.70 12.52 -6.08
N PRO A 115 4.47 11.93 -4.88
CA PRO A 115 4.84 12.54 -3.60
C PRO A 115 6.32 12.98 -3.56
N ARG A 116 6.56 14.28 -3.33
CA ARG A 116 7.93 14.84 -3.31
C ARG A 116 8.72 14.41 -2.06
N PRO A 117 10.05 14.31 -2.14
CA PRO A 117 10.91 14.11 -0.97
C PRO A 117 10.58 15.06 0.19
N GLY A 118 10.52 14.53 1.39
CA GLY A 118 10.14 15.24 2.62
C GLY A 118 8.63 15.32 2.88
N LYS A 119 7.77 15.01 1.91
CA LYS A 119 6.32 14.92 2.16
C LYS A 119 6.01 13.70 3.04
N VAL A 120 5.11 13.87 4.01
CA VAL A 120 4.59 12.77 4.82
C VAL A 120 3.73 11.88 3.94
N LEU A 121 4.04 10.58 3.93
CA LEU A 121 3.29 9.57 3.20
C LEU A 121 2.20 8.98 4.12
N PHE A 122 2.60 8.52 5.30
CA PHE A 122 1.71 7.97 6.31
C PHE A 122 2.25 8.22 7.72
N ARG A 123 1.40 7.98 8.72
CA ARG A 123 1.74 8.09 10.14
C ARG A 123 1.63 6.73 10.79
N LEU A 124 2.58 6.42 11.66
CA LEU A 124 2.44 5.29 12.58
C LEU A 124 1.65 5.77 13.78
N GLU A 125 0.41 5.31 13.88
CA GLU A 125 -0.51 5.60 14.97
C GLU A 125 -0.57 4.40 15.95
N GLY A 126 -1.06 4.65 17.17
CA GLY A 126 -1.12 3.62 18.23
C GLY A 126 0.11 3.50 19.12
N LEU A 127 1.15 4.31 18.84
CA LEU A 127 2.27 4.55 19.75
C LEU A 127 2.01 5.80 20.59
N SER A 128 2.66 5.94 21.75
CA SER A 128 2.57 7.20 22.55
C SER A 128 3.09 8.44 21.83
N ARG A 129 3.94 8.26 20.81
CA ARG A 129 4.37 9.32 19.90
C ARG A 129 4.12 8.90 18.47
N GLU A 130 3.29 9.68 17.78
CA GLU A 130 3.08 9.51 16.35
C GLU A 130 4.39 9.71 15.57
N ILE A 131 4.62 8.85 14.58
CA ILE A 131 5.80 8.92 13.73
C ILE A 131 5.37 9.21 12.31
N ASN A 132 5.75 10.38 11.82
CA ASN A 132 5.56 10.75 10.44
C ASN A 132 6.59 10.04 9.55
N VAL A 133 6.14 9.11 8.73
CA VAL A 133 6.97 8.48 7.70
C VAL A 133 6.88 9.33 6.44
N SER A 134 8.04 9.83 5.99
CA SER A 134 8.13 10.76 4.87
C SER A 134 8.87 10.16 3.69
N VAL A 135 8.60 10.67 2.49
CA VAL A 135 9.31 10.31 1.28
C VAL A 135 10.78 10.68 1.41
N GLY A 136 11.66 9.70 1.20
CA GLY A 136 13.10 9.88 1.12
C GLY A 136 13.54 10.22 -0.30
N ASN A 137 13.15 9.39 -1.27
CA ASN A 137 13.52 9.56 -2.67
C ASN A 137 12.39 9.14 -3.61
N VAL A 138 12.37 9.74 -4.80
CA VAL A 138 11.55 9.31 -5.94
C VAL A 138 12.48 9.07 -7.13
N THR A 139 12.35 7.93 -7.79
CA THR A 139 13.11 7.57 -8.98
C THR A 139 12.17 7.11 -10.09
N TYR A 140 12.55 7.33 -11.34
CA TYR A 140 11.81 6.84 -12.52
C TYR A 140 12.51 5.64 -13.17
N SER A 141 13.54 5.12 -12.52
CA SER A 141 14.35 3.98 -12.96
C SER A 141 14.45 2.95 -11.83
N ALA A 142 13.35 2.71 -11.10
CA ALA A 142 13.32 1.62 -10.13
C ALA A 142 13.64 0.31 -10.86
N TYR A 143 14.65 -0.42 -10.36
CA TYR A 143 15.23 -1.59 -11.02
C TYR A 143 15.91 -1.32 -12.38
N GLY A 144 16.25 -0.06 -12.69
CA GLY A 144 16.93 0.31 -13.93
C GLY A 144 16.08 0.01 -15.17
N ASN A 145 16.69 -0.62 -16.17
CA ASN A 145 16.01 -1.06 -17.40
C ASN A 145 15.44 -2.49 -17.30
N SER A 146 15.41 -3.08 -16.10
CA SER A 146 14.88 -4.43 -15.93
C SER A 146 13.36 -4.42 -15.82
N THR A 147 12.72 -5.40 -16.45
CA THR A 147 11.29 -5.71 -16.26
C THR A 147 11.03 -6.10 -14.80
N VAL A 148 9.98 -5.55 -14.19
CA VAL A 148 9.51 -5.97 -12.87
C VAL A 148 8.51 -7.11 -13.03
N LEU A 149 8.81 -8.25 -12.42
CA LEU A 149 7.98 -9.44 -12.48
C LEU A 149 7.00 -9.45 -11.30
N THR A 150 5.73 -9.70 -11.62
CA THR A 150 4.64 -9.86 -10.64
C THR A 150 3.87 -11.14 -10.94
N TYR A 151 2.91 -11.50 -10.07
CA TYR A 151 2.05 -12.66 -10.33
C TYR A 151 0.95 -12.38 -11.35
N TYR A 152 0.63 -11.09 -11.58
CA TYR A 152 -0.36 -10.67 -12.58
C TYR A 152 0.22 -10.68 -13.99
N ARG A 153 1.29 -9.90 -14.22
CA ARG A 153 2.05 -9.85 -15.48
C ARG A 153 3.45 -9.23 -15.28
N PRO A 154 4.36 -9.33 -16.26
CA PRO A 154 5.57 -8.53 -16.31
C PRO A 154 5.25 -7.04 -16.58
N PHE A 155 5.97 -6.14 -15.94
CA PHE A 155 5.89 -4.69 -16.16
C PHE A 155 7.22 -4.19 -16.70
N ARG A 156 7.22 -3.63 -17.91
CA ARG A 156 8.44 -3.08 -18.51
C ARG A 156 8.71 -1.67 -18.00
N PRO A 157 9.99 -1.24 -17.95
CA PRO A 157 10.34 0.13 -17.57
C PRO A 157 9.67 1.16 -18.49
N PRO A 158 9.40 2.37 -17.97
CA PRO A 158 9.89 2.93 -16.72
C PRO A 158 8.96 2.60 -15.56
N HIS A 159 9.49 2.69 -14.36
CA HIS A 159 8.74 2.47 -13.12
C HIS A 159 8.99 3.64 -12.19
N ILE A 160 7.95 4.07 -11.47
CA ILE A 160 8.12 5.05 -10.41
C ILE A 160 8.48 4.30 -9.12
N GLY A 161 9.68 4.52 -8.61
CA GLY A 161 10.11 4.03 -7.31
C GLY A 161 10.02 5.11 -6.27
N ILE A 162 9.38 4.84 -5.14
CA ILE A 162 9.34 5.72 -3.97
C ILE A 162 10.00 4.98 -2.82
N THR A 163 11.03 5.58 -2.22
CA THR A 163 11.59 5.08 -0.96
C THR A 163 11.32 6.08 0.13
N THR A 164 10.95 5.57 1.31
CA THR A 164 10.75 6.40 2.50
C THR A 164 12.12 6.79 3.11
N ARG A 165 12.14 7.85 3.92
CA ARG A 165 13.26 8.06 4.85
C ARG A 165 13.26 6.94 5.86
N ARG A 166 14.45 6.62 6.38
CA ARG A 166 14.53 5.71 7.52
C ARG A 166 13.71 6.28 8.68
N PHE A 167 12.88 5.45 9.27
CA PHE A 167 12.10 5.77 10.46
C PHE A 167 12.37 4.72 11.52
N TYR A 168 12.24 5.13 12.79
CA TYR A 168 12.49 4.28 13.94
C TYR A 168 11.45 4.60 15.01
N PHE A 169 11.01 3.57 15.71
CA PHE A 169 10.13 3.68 16.85
C PHE A 169 10.65 2.83 17.99
N SER A 170 10.41 3.30 19.21
CA SER A 170 10.71 2.58 20.44
C SER A 170 9.74 3.03 21.50
N GLU A 171 9.07 2.07 22.13
CA GLU A 171 8.13 2.30 23.20
C GLU A 171 8.22 1.19 24.23
N ALA A 172 8.00 1.53 25.49
CA ALA A 172 8.00 0.57 26.57
C ALA A 172 6.87 0.89 27.55
N GLY A 173 6.15 -0.15 27.94
CA GLY A 173 5.26 -0.14 29.08
C GLY A 173 5.93 -0.74 30.31
N LYS A 174 5.14 -1.01 31.34
CA LYS A 174 5.63 -1.58 32.61
C LYS A 174 6.27 -2.97 32.44
N ASN A 175 5.67 -3.81 31.59
CA ASN A 175 6.04 -5.22 31.42
C ASN A 175 6.37 -5.58 29.96
N TRP A 176 6.52 -4.58 29.08
CA TRP A 176 6.74 -4.81 27.66
C TRP A 176 7.58 -3.71 27.03
N SER A 177 8.22 -4.03 25.93
CA SER A 177 8.89 -3.06 25.06
C SER A 177 8.75 -3.47 23.61
N ILE A 178 8.56 -2.50 22.73
CA ILE A 178 8.59 -2.68 21.28
C ILE A 178 9.58 -1.67 20.71
N SER A 179 10.40 -2.12 19.78
CA SER A 179 11.14 -1.21 18.92
C SER A 179 11.17 -1.77 17.51
N GLY A 180 11.30 -0.86 16.56
CA GLY A 180 11.25 -1.22 15.16
C GLY A 180 11.55 -0.01 14.30
N GLY A 181 11.34 -0.18 13.01
CA GLY A 181 11.68 0.82 12.03
C GLY A 181 12.25 0.17 10.78
N GLY A 182 12.54 1.01 9.80
CA GLY A 182 13.04 0.53 8.55
C GLY A 182 12.96 1.58 7.46
N ARG A 183 12.84 1.08 6.25
CA ARG A 183 12.63 1.85 5.03
C ARG A 183 11.66 1.07 4.17
N GLU A 184 10.53 1.66 3.88
CA GLU A 184 9.60 1.16 2.88
C GLU A 184 10.04 1.61 1.47
N GLU A 185 9.85 0.72 0.50
CA GLU A 185 10.18 0.89 -0.91
C GLU A 185 8.99 0.43 -1.73
N TYR A 186 8.42 1.32 -2.53
CA TYR A 186 7.26 1.08 -3.36
C TYR A 186 7.62 1.29 -4.82
N THR A 187 7.13 0.41 -5.68
CA THR A 187 7.30 0.47 -7.12
C THR A 187 5.93 0.51 -7.77
N TYR A 188 5.73 1.51 -8.62
CA TYR A 188 4.47 1.77 -9.29
C TYR A 188 4.63 1.67 -10.79
N ASP A 189 3.58 1.19 -11.44
CA ASP A 189 3.42 1.32 -12.89
C ASP A 189 3.39 2.80 -13.27
N PHE A 190 4.19 3.18 -14.27
CA PHE A 190 4.37 4.58 -14.63
C PHE A 190 3.13 5.21 -15.26
N LEU A 191 2.30 4.44 -15.97
CA LEU A 191 1.14 4.95 -16.68
C LEU A 191 -0.07 5.11 -15.77
N THR A 192 -0.32 4.11 -14.94
CA THR A 192 -1.51 4.03 -14.08
C THR A 192 -1.27 4.55 -12.67
N GLY A 193 -0.01 4.58 -12.20
CA GLY A 193 0.32 4.92 -10.81
C GLY A 193 -0.09 3.85 -9.80
N VAL A 194 -0.45 2.64 -10.23
CA VAL A 194 -0.78 1.50 -9.36
C VAL A 194 0.49 0.88 -8.82
N MET A 195 0.52 0.55 -7.53
CA MET A 195 1.64 -0.17 -6.93
C MET A 195 1.71 -1.59 -7.48
N ILE A 196 2.82 -1.92 -8.13
CA ILE A 196 3.07 -3.24 -8.71
C ILE A 196 3.92 -4.13 -7.78
N ALA A 197 4.76 -3.53 -6.95
CA ALA A 197 5.53 -4.22 -5.93
C ALA A 197 6.00 -3.27 -4.82
N GLY A 198 6.32 -3.79 -3.63
CA GLY A 198 7.00 -3.02 -2.60
C GLY A 198 7.07 -3.67 -1.23
N THR A 199 7.99 -3.17 -0.40
CA THR A 199 7.96 -3.43 1.04
C THR A 199 6.79 -2.63 1.61
N PHE A 200 5.78 -3.35 2.08
CA PHE A 200 4.49 -2.82 2.51
C PHE A 200 4.26 -3.23 3.97
N SER A 201 5.30 -3.10 4.80
CA SER A 201 5.21 -3.51 6.21
C SER A 201 4.37 -2.52 7.01
N HIS A 202 4.38 -1.24 6.61
CA HIS A 202 3.54 -0.18 7.14
C HIS A 202 2.97 0.65 5.97
N SER A 203 1.75 1.16 6.13
CA SER A 203 1.11 2.08 5.17
C SER A 203 -0.12 2.75 5.77
N THR A 204 -0.64 3.79 5.11
CA THR A 204 -1.93 4.40 5.48
C THR A 204 -3.04 3.34 5.48
N GLU A 205 -3.07 2.48 4.47
CA GLU A 205 -4.06 1.42 4.30
C GLU A 205 -4.05 0.42 5.47
N LEU A 206 -2.87 -0.02 5.92
CA LEU A 206 -2.76 -0.92 7.07
C LEU A 206 -3.19 -0.24 8.37
N MET A 207 -2.72 0.99 8.60
CA MET A 207 -3.08 1.77 9.80
C MET A 207 -4.58 2.01 9.88
N ALA A 208 -5.22 2.34 8.75
CA ALA A 208 -6.66 2.55 8.67
C ALA A 208 -7.48 1.32 9.06
N LEU A 209 -6.93 0.12 8.83
CA LEU A 209 -7.51 -1.17 9.20
C LEU A 209 -7.19 -1.59 10.64
N GLY A 210 -6.39 -0.82 11.38
CA GLY A 210 -5.88 -1.22 12.70
C GLY A 210 -4.81 -2.30 12.62
N VAL A 211 -4.07 -2.37 11.51
CA VAL A 211 -2.90 -3.24 11.34
C VAL A 211 -1.66 -2.38 11.49
N PHE A 212 -1.00 -2.52 12.63
CA PHE A 212 0.21 -1.75 12.93
C PHE A 212 1.38 -2.19 12.06
N GLY A 213 1.48 -3.49 11.76
CA GLY A 213 2.54 -3.97 10.88
C GLY A 213 2.32 -5.39 10.40
N ILE A 214 2.91 -5.69 9.25
CA ILE A 214 2.97 -7.05 8.71
C ILE A 214 4.42 -7.37 8.32
N ASP A 215 4.80 -8.65 8.44
CA ASP A 215 5.99 -9.14 7.74
C ASP A 215 5.62 -9.26 6.25
N SER A 216 5.97 -8.21 5.49
CA SER A 216 5.61 -8.08 4.08
C SER A 216 6.51 -8.90 3.14
N MET A 217 7.47 -9.67 3.66
CA MET A 217 8.40 -10.43 2.81
C MET A 217 7.73 -11.65 2.18
N ASP A 218 7.44 -11.59 0.87
CA ASP A 218 7.19 -12.79 0.08
C ASP A 218 8.50 -13.53 -0.21
N ARG A 219 8.84 -14.46 0.69
CA ARG A 219 10.11 -15.21 0.65
C ARG A 219 10.15 -16.29 -0.45
N ARG A 220 9.07 -16.51 -1.19
CA ARG A 220 8.95 -17.61 -2.17
C ARG A 220 9.75 -17.36 -3.44
N ILE A 221 9.71 -16.14 -3.98
CA ILE A 221 10.34 -15.79 -5.26
C ILE A 221 10.90 -14.37 -5.15
N ARG A 222 12.23 -14.21 -5.26
CA ARG A 222 12.91 -12.91 -5.24
C ARG A 222 14.22 -12.98 -6.02
N GLY A 223 14.72 -11.84 -6.45
CA GLY A 223 16.02 -11.72 -7.12
C GLY A 223 15.90 -11.46 -8.63
N LYS A 224 17.02 -11.57 -9.33
CA LYS A 224 17.09 -11.33 -10.78
C LYS A 224 17.06 -12.65 -11.55
N SER A 225 16.33 -12.69 -12.64
CA SER A 225 16.36 -13.72 -13.68
C SER A 225 16.67 -13.09 -15.04
N GLU A 226 16.78 -13.91 -16.08
CA GLU A 226 16.91 -13.43 -17.47
C GLU A 226 15.68 -12.62 -17.90
N ASP A 227 14.50 -13.00 -17.41
CA ASP A 227 13.22 -12.36 -17.75
C ASP A 227 12.98 -11.01 -17.04
N GLY A 228 13.69 -10.74 -15.93
CA GLY A 228 13.50 -9.53 -15.14
C GLY A 228 13.90 -9.64 -13.67
N VAL A 229 13.34 -8.77 -12.84
CA VAL A 229 13.55 -8.76 -11.39
C VAL A 229 12.25 -9.12 -10.70
N TRP A 230 12.32 -10.06 -9.76
CA TRP A 230 11.31 -10.29 -8.74
C TRP A 230 11.63 -9.43 -7.51
N PRO A 231 10.91 -8.33 -7.27
CA PRO A 231 11.13 -7.47 -6.11
C PRO A 231 10.93 -8.21 -4.79
N ASP A 232 11.57 -7.71 -3.74
CA ASP A 232 11.20 -8.07 -2.37
C ASP A 232 9.84 -7.43 -2.01
N GLY A 233 9.13 -8.06 -1.08
CA GLY A 233 7.87 -7.53 -0.54
C GLY A 233 6.61 -8.09 -1.21
N ILE A 234 5.51 -7.33 -1.13
CA ILE A 234 4.23 -7.66 -1.76
C ILE A 234 4.33 -7.38 -3.27
N LYS A 235 3.72 -8.24 -4.09
CA LYS A 235 3.65 -8.09 -5.56
C LYS A 235 2.20 -8.12 -6.00
N LEU A 236 1.90 -7.39 -7.07
CA LEU A 236 0.57 -7.40 -7.68
C LEU A 236 0.21 -8.83 -8.11
N TYR A 237 -0.94 -9.29 -7.61
CA TYR A 237 -1.43 -10.64 -7.87
C TYR A 237 -2.55 -10.66 -8.89
N ASP A 238 -3.54 -9.80 -8.71
CA ASP A 238 -4.70 -9.68 -9.59
C ASP A 238 -5.27 -8.27 -9.50
N THR A 239 -5.94 -7.81 -10.56
CA THR A 239 -6.61 -6.51 -10.61
C THR A 239 -7.54 -6.38 -11.81
N ASN A 240 -8.61 -5.60 -11.63
CA ASN A 240 -9.54 -5.22 -12.69
C ASN A 240 -9.17 -3.89 -13.37
N ILE A 241 -8.06 -3.27 -12.98
CA ILE A 241 -7.55 -2.05 -13.64
C ILE A 241 -7.01 -2.45 -15.00
N ALA A 242 -7.56 -1.86 -16.07
CA ALA A 242 -7.04 -2.04 -17.41
C ALA A 242 -5.69 -1.32 -17.53
N PHE A 243 -4.62 -2.11 -17.69
CA PHE A 243 -3.35 -1.55 -18.08
C PHE A 243 -3.28 -1.44 -19.60
N PRO A 244 -2.68 -0.36 -20.13
CA PRO A 244 -2.41 -0.27 -21.56
C PRO A 244 -1.64 -1.49 -22.05
N ASP A 245 -1.98 -1.96 -23.26
CA ASP A 245 -1.23 -3.00 -23.93
C ASP A 245 0.19 -2.48 -24.20
N GLU A 246 1.17 -3.19 -23.65
CA GLU A 246 2.57 -2.98 -24.00
C GLU A 246 2.77 -3.58 -25.40
N GLY A 247 2.48 -2.82 -26.45
CA GLY A 247 2.88 -3.21 -27.80
C GLY A 247 4.39 -3.46 -27.89
N ASP A 248 4.86 -4.08 -28.99
CA ASP A 248 6.28 -4.39 -29.28
C ASP A 248 7.22 -3.16 -29.31
N SER A 249 6.76 -1.98 -28.90
CA SER A 249 7.60 -0.82 -28.67
C SER A 249 8.57 -1.08 -27.52
N SER A 250 9.85 -1.18 -27.86
CA SER A 250 10.96 -1.13 -26.92
C SER A 250 10.76 0.01 -25.92
N PRO A 251 11.10 -0.17 -24.63
CA PRO A 251 10.97 0.89 -23.63
C PRO A 251 11.71 2.14 -24.11
N PRO A 252 11.03 3.30 -24.22
CA PRO A 252 11.69 4.55 -24.61
C PRO A 252 12.94 4.83 -23.77
N ASP A 253 14.07 5.03 -24.45
CA ASP A 253 15.38 5.31 -23.83
C ASP A 253 15.46 6.65 -23.05
N ASN A 254 14.35 7.40 -22.96
CA ASN A 254 14.33 8.75 -22.42
C ASN A 254 12.99 9.12 -21.75
N PRO A 255 13.00 9.53 -20.46
CA PRO A 255 11.82 10.05 -19.73
C PRO A 255 11.06 11.17 -20.45
N TRP A 256 11.73 11.99 -21.26
CA TRP A 256 11.13 13.10 -22.01
C TRP A 256 10.11 12.65 -23.06
N ARG A 257 10.22 11.42 -23.58
CA ARG A 257 9.22 10.88 -24.52
C ARG A 257 7.86 10.63 -23.85
N TYR A 258 7.83 10.40 -22.53
CA TYR A 258 6.58 10.24 -21.80
C TYR A 258 5.92 11.58 -21.47
N TYR A 259 6.71 12.63 -21.20
CA TYR A 259 6.20 14.00 -21.15
C TYR A 259 5.63 14.43 -22.51
N LEU A 260 6.19 13.93 -23.61
CA LEU A 260 5.63 14.12 -24.94
C LEU A 260 4.31 13.35 -25.12
N TYR A 261 4.21 12.09 -24.70
CA TYR A 261 2.95 11.32 -24.78
C TYR A 261 1.85 11.90 -23.88
N SER A 262 2.16 12.23 -22.63
CA SER A 262 1.22 12.91 -21.72
C SER A 262 0.87 14.33 -22.21
N GLY A 263 1.82 15.05 -22.81
CA GLY A 263 1.59 16.32 -23.48
C GLY A 263 0.69 16.19 -24.72
N ILE A 264 0.84 15.14 -25.53
CA ILE A 264 -0.02 14.84 -26.68
C ILE A 264 -1.42 14.45 -26.20
N LEU A 265 -1.54 13.63 -25.15
CA LEU A 265 -2.82 13.28 -24.52
C LEU A 265 -3.52 14.51 -23.96
N ALA A 266 -2.80 15.39 -23.27
CA ALA A 266 -3.32 16.66 -22.76
C ALA A 266 -3.74 17.60 -23.92
N LEU A 267 -2.97 17.66 -25.00
CA LEU A 267 -3.31 18.43 -26.20
C LEU A 267 -4.57 17.87 -26.87
N MET A 268 -4.69 16.55 -27.03
CA MET A 268 -5.87 15.90 -27.59
C MET A 268 -7.11 16.13 -26.71
N ALA A 269 -6.98 16.01 -25.40
CA ALA A 269 -8.06 16.34 -24.46
C ALA A 269 -8.46 17.82 -24.56
N SER A 270 -7.50 18.74 -24.66
CA SER A 270 -7.77 20.17 -24.81
C SER A 270 -8.45 20.51 -26.15
N LEU A 271 -8.09 19.82 -27.24
CA LEU A 271 -8.72 19.95 -28.54
C LEU A 271 -10.15 19.41 -28.54
N LEU A 272 -10.40 18.28 -27.87
CA LEU A 272 -11.74 17.70 -27.70
C LEU A 272 -12.64 18.61 -26.86
N VAL A 273 -12.13 19.15 -25.75
CA VAL A 273 -12.87 20.13 -24.91
C VAL A 273 -13.17 21.40 -25.68
N ARG A 274 -12.21 21.89 -26.48
CA ARG A 274 -12.38 23.10 -27.29
C ARG A 274 -13.34 22.86 -28.47
N TRP A 275 -13.34 21.67 -29.07
CA TRP A 275 -14.32 21.27 -30.09
C TRP A 275 -15.72 21.14 -29.49
N TRP A 276 -15.87 20.54 -28.32
CA TRP A 276 -17.14 20.45 -27.60
C TRP A 276 -17.70 21.83 -27.23
N ASN A 277 -16.86 22.75 -26.76
CA ASN A 277 -17.28 24.10 -26.39
C ASN A 277 -17.59 25.00 -27.59
N ASN A 278 -17.01 24.72 -28.76
CA ASN A 278 -17.20 25.53 -29.98
C ASN A 278 -18.14 24.88 -31.02
N GLY A 279 -18.50 23.61 -30.84
CA GLY A 279 -19.35 22.82 -31.75
C GLY A 279 -20.86 23.02 -31.55
N HIS A 280 -21.27 23.92 -30.66
CA HIS A 280 -22.66 24.38 -30.51
C HIS A 280 -22.79 25.88 -30.82
N ARG A 281 -22.31 26.29 -32.00
CA ARG A 281 -22.78 27.46 -32.71
C ARG A 281 -23.01 27.12 -34.18
#